data_AF-A0A0G4MBB1-F1
#
_entry.id   AF-A0A0G4MBB1-F1
#
_cell.length_a   1.000
_cell.length_b   1.000
_cell.length_c   1.000
_cell.angle_alpha   90.00
_cell.angle_beta   90.00
_cell.angle_gamma   90.00
#
_symmetry.space_group_name_H-M   'P 1'
#
loop_
_entity.id
_entity.type
_entity.pdbx_description
1 polymer ?
#
loop_
_entity_poly.entity_id
_entity_poly.type
_entity_poly.pdbx_seq_one_letter_code
_entity_poly.pdbx_strand_id
1 'polypeptide(L)'
;MQTYRRPKELNETLHVLLKDPIPSLHEIVIIWNNLDQAPPQNYTSAHDVPVRYRASPRNSLNQKLLPDPSFATQAVLLSDDDVYYYPRDLEFAFQAWRRFGRRRLTGAMARCTGVGKNGEWQYRMCARGADAYSMIITNLAFVHVAFLEYYSSDDPTMAMIREHVDDNLNCEDIAMNYVTQMLTREPPLLVRGH
;
A
#
# COMPACT_ATOMS: atom_id res chain seq x y z
N MET A 1 -0.82 -5.51 4.70
CA MET A 1 -1.80 -4.66 5.40
C MET A 1 -1.24 -4.26 6.75
N GLN A 2 -1.43 -3.02 7.21
CA GLN A 2 -0.94 -2.57 8.52
C GLN A 2 -2.07 -2.23 9.46
N THR A 3 -1.90 -2.53 10.75
CA THR A 3 -2.89 -2.26 11.79
C THR A 3 -2.27 -1.72 13.07
N TYR A 4 -2.98 -0.79 13.72
CA TYR A 4 -2.63 -0.23 15.03
C TYR A 4 -3.90 0.14 15.80
N ARG A 5 -4.11 -0.51 16.96
CA ARG A 5 -5.24 -0.29 17.88
C ARG A 5 -6.63 -0.34 17.23
N ARG A 6 -6.76 -1.13 16.16
CA ARG A 6 -7.98 -1.29 15.35
C ARG A 6 -8.32 -2.77 15.10
N PRO A 7 -8.45 -3.58 16.17
CA PRO A 7 -8.71 -5.02 16.00
C PRO A 7 -10.05 -5.29 15.32
N LYS A 8 -11.03 -4.37 15.45
CA LYS A 8 -12.35 -4.52 14.83
C LYS A 8 -12.26 -4.33 13.32
N GLU A 9 -11.68 -3.21 12.88
CA GLU A 9 -11.51 -2.86 11.46
C GLU A 9 -10.66 -3.91 10.76
N LEU A 10 -9.55 -4.34 11.38
CA LEU A 10 -8.74 -5.44 10.88
C LEU A 10 -9.56 -6.72 10.65
N ASN A 11 -10.37 -7.11 11.62
CA ASN A 11 -11.19 -8.32 11.53
C ASN A 11 -12.28 -8.19 10.46
N GLU A 12 -12.91 -7.02 10.35
CA GLU A 12 -13.91 -6.75 9.32
C GLU A 12 -13.28 -6.81 7.92
N THR A 13 -12.11 -6.20 7.74
CA THR A 13 -11.38 -6.22 6.46
C THR A 13 -10.93 -7.64 6.10
N LEU A 14 -10.35 -8.39 7.04
CA LEU A 14 -10.00 -9.80 6.84
C LEU A 14 -11.21 -10.66 6.51
N HIS A 15 -12.34 -10.45 7.19
CA HIS A 15 -13.58 -11.17 6.91
C HIS A 15 -14.04 -10.93 5.47
N VAL A 16 -14.04 -9.68 5.01
CA VAL A 16 -14.43 -9.33 3.63
C VAL A 16 -13.49 -9.98 2.60
N LEU A 17 -12.18 -9.97 2.85
CA LEU A 17 -11.18 -10.53 1.92
C LEU A 17 -11.20 -12.04 1.81
N LEU A 18 -11.48 -12.70 2.93
CA LEU A 18 -11.42 -14.16 3.05
C LEU A 18 -12.80 -14.80 2.92
N LYS A 19 -13.86 -14.00 2.71
CA LYS A 19 -15.23 -14.52 2.53
C LYS A 19 -15.37 -15.31 1.24
N ASP A 20 -14.93 -14.73 0.12
CA ASP A 20 -14.98 -15.36 -1.20
C ASP A 20 -13.56 -15.51 -1.75
N PRO A 21 -13.30 -16.52 -2.61
CA PRO A 21 -11.98 -16.73 -3.18
C PRO A 21 -11.57 -15.56 -4.08
N ILE A 22 -10.36 -15.05 -3.87
CA ILE A 22 -9.70 -14.07 -4.74
C ILE A 22 -8.64 -14.83 -5.56
N PRO A 23 -8.86 -15.06 -6.87
CA PRO A 23 -8.06 -16.00 -7.64
C PRO A 23 -6.54 -15.77 -7.59
N SER A 24 -6.11 -14.50 -7.54
CA SER A 24 -4.70 -14.14 -7.54
C SER A 24 -4.13 -13.81 -6.15
N LEU A 25 -4.90 -14.00 -5.07
CA LEU A 25 -4.41 -13.73 -3.72
C LEU A 25 -3.53 -14.89 -3.23
N HIS A 26 -2.25 -14.62 -3.01
CA HIS A 26 -1.29 -15.61 -2.56
C HIS A 26 -1.21 -15.73 -1.04
N GLU A 27 -1.05 -14.60 -0.34
CA GLU A 27 -0.95 -14.54 1.13
C GLU A 27 -1.44 -13.17 1.62
N ILE A 28 -1.82 -13.09 2.89
CA ILE A 28 -2.05 -11.83 3.60
C ILE A 28 -1.02 -11.70 4.70
N VAL A 29 -0.21 -10.63 4.63
CA VAL A 29 0.72 -10.26 5.71
C VAL A 29 0.18 -9.07 6.48
N ILE A 30 -0.08 -9.27 7.77
CA ILE A 30 -0.53 -8.27 8.72
C ILE A 30 0.68 -7.71 9.46
N ILE A 31 0.94 -6.42 9.25
CA ILE A 31 1.96 -5.66 9.94
C ILE A 31 1.37 -5.17 11.25
N TRP A 32 1.85 -5.77 12.34
CA TRP A 32 1.31 -5.59 13.68
C TRP A 32 2.10 -4.51 14.42
N ASN A 33 1.56 -3.29 14.47
CA ASN A 33 2.22 -2.14 15.10
C ASN A 33 1.87 -1.98 16.60
N ASN A 34 1.08 -2.87 17.19
CA ASN A 34 0.76 -2.83 18.63
C ASN A 34 1.92 -3.40 19.45
N LEU A 35 2.90 -2.55 19.80
CA LEU A 35 4.14 -2.95 20.49
C LEU A 35 3.90 -3.54 21.90
N ASP A 36 2.79 -3.14 22.51
CA ASP A 36 2.36 -3.56 23.84
C ASP A 36 1.58 -4.88 23.84
N GLN A 37 1.35 -5.48 22.66
CA GLN A 37 0.52 -6.67 22.49
C GLN A 37 1.20 -7.68 21.58
N ALA A 38 1.21 -8.95 21.97
CA ALA A 38 1.63 -10.00 21.07
C ALA A 38 0.68 -10.07 19.85
N PRO A 39 1.20 -10.26 18.63
CA PRO A 39 0.33 -10.49 17.48
C PRO A 39 -0.47 -11.80 17.68
N PRO A 40 -1.65 -11.90 17.05
CA PRO A 40 -2.36 -13.18 16.94
C PRO A 40 -1.49 -14.26 16.26
N GLN A 41 -1.89 -15.53 16.42
CA GLN A 41 -1.24 -16.63 15.73
C GLN A 41 -1.52 -16.58 14.22
N ASN A 42 -0.53 -16.99 13.44
CA ASN A 42 -0.69 -17.22 12.00
C ASN A 42 -1.72 -18.34 11.77
N TYR A 43 -2.48 -18.23 10.69
CA TYR A 43 -3.47 -19.24 10.32
C TYR A 43 -3.61 -19.34 8.80
N THR A 44 -4.33 -20.36 8.34
CA THR A 44 -4.72 -20.50 6.93
C THR A 44 -6.24 -20.33 6.85
N SER A 45 -6.70 -19.52 5.91
CA SER A 45 -8.13 -19.27 5.70
C SER A 45 -8.85 -20.49 5.12
N ALA A 46 -10.19 -20.43 5.03
CA ALA A 46 -11.01 -21.49 4.42
C ALA A 46 -10.76 -21.68 2.91
N HIS A 47 -10.12 -20.72 2.25
CA HIS A 47 -9.77 -20.75 0.83
C HIS A 47 -8.25 -20.94 0.61
N ASP A 48 -7.57 -21.59 1.55
CA ASP A 48 -6.13 -21.92 1.51
C ASP A 48 -5.17 -20.71 1.40
N VAL A 49 -5.65 -19.49 1.70
CA VAL A 49 -4.80 -18.29 1.78
C VAL A 49 -4.13 -18.21 3.16
N PRO A 50 -2.79 -18.22 3.27
CA PRO A 50 -2.08 -18.00 4.51
C PRO A 50 -2.24 -16.56 5.02
N VAL A 51 -2.47 -16.42 6.32
CA VAL A 51 -2.49 -15.13 7.03
C VAL A 51 -1.38 -15.13 8.06
N ARG A 52 -0.40 -14.24 7.86
CA ARG A 52 0.79 -14.13 8.69
C ARG A 52 0.86 -12.79 9.38
N TYR A 53 1.11 -12.80 10.68
CA TYR A 53 1.37 -11.60 11.47
C TYR A 53 2.88 -11.36 11.58
N ARG A 54 3.28 -10.13 11.31
CA ARG A 54 4.65 -9.64 11.44
C ARG A 54 4.66 -8.54 12.48
N ALA A 55 5.19 -8.83 13.67
CA ALA A 55 5.36 -7.84 14.72
C ALA A 55 6.38 -6.78 14.28
N SER A 56 5.98 -5.51 14.38
CA SER A 56 6.87 -4.40 14.08
C SER A 56 7.74 -4.07 15.30
N PRO A 57 9.01 -3.67 15.10
CA PRO A 57 9.87 -3.22 16.20
C PRO A 57 9.48 -1.82 16.72
N ARG A 58 8.73 -1.04 15.91
CA ARG A 58 8.20 0.28 16.26
C ARG A 58 6.86 0.52 15.57
N ASN A 59 6.02 1.37 16.15
CA ASN A 59 4.83 1.88 15.46
C ASN A 59 5.29 2.93 14.44
N SER A 60 5.22 2.58 13.17
CA SER A 60 5.67 3.42 12.05
C SER A 60 4.90 3.06 10.78
N LEU A 61 4.65 4.04 9.92
CA LEU A 61 4.05 3.83 8.60
C LEU A 61 5.01 3.19 7.59
N ASN A 62 6.32 3.22 7.87
CA ASN A 62 7.32 2.53 7.05
C ASN A 62 7.14 1.00 7.07
N GLN A 63 6.55 0.43 8.12
CA GLN A 63 6.55 -1.01 8.37
C GLN A 63 5.80 -1.80 7.28
N LYS A 64 4.77 -1.23 6.66
CA LYS A 64 4.09 -1.82 5.49
C LYS A 64 4.87 -1.76 4.18
N LEU A 65 5.89 -0.91 4.11
CA LEU A 65 6.73 -0.71 2.93
C LEU A 65 8.05 -1.49 3.00
N LEU A 66 8.33 -2.16 4.12
CA LEU A 66 9.54 -2.97 4.26
C LEU A 66 9.42 -4.28 3.48
N PRO A 67 10.45 -4.67 2.69
CA PRO A 67 10.49 -5.94 1.99
C PRO A 67 10.40 -7.10 2.98
N ASP A 68 9.89 -8.22 2.52
CA ASP A 68 9.84 -9.46 3.29
C ASP A 68 10.55 -10.55 2.48
N PRO A 69 11.58 -11.23 3.03
CA PRO A 69 12.25 -12.32 2.33
C PRO A 69 11.32 -13.52 2.09
N SER A 70 10.19 -13.61 2.78
CA SER A 70 9.18 -14.64 2.58
C SER A 70 8.17 -14.30 1.49
N PHE A 71 8.21 -13.10 0.89
CA PHE A 71 7.33 -12.77 -0.23
C PHE A 71 7.63 -13.69 -1.43
N ALA A 72 6.65 -14.49 -1.81
CA ALA A 72 6.73 -15.36 -2.98
C ALA A 72 6.19 -14.71 -4.26
N THR A 73 5.83 -13.43 -4.21
CA THR A 73 5.21 -12.70 -5.33
C THR A 73 5.95 -11.40 -5.64
N GLN A 74 5.88 -10.98 -6.91
CA GLN A 74 6.41 -9.69 -7.34
C GLN A 74 5.43 -8.53 -7.08
N ALA A 75 4.14 -8.84 -6.98
CA ALA A 75 3.07 -7.87 -6.80
C ALA A 75 2.72 -7.79 -5.31
N VAL A 76 2.82 -6.61 -4.72
CA VAL A 76 2.41 -6.38 -3.34
C VAL A 76 1.23 -5.42 -3.35
N LEU A 77 0.12 -5.83 -2.73
CA LEU A 77 -0.98 -4.91 -2.43
C LEU A 77 -0.71 -4.21 -1.10
N LEU A 78 -0.43 -2.92 -1.16
CA LEU A 78 -0.42 -2.05 0.00
C LEU A 78 -1.85 -1.71 0.37
N SER A 79 -2.21 -1.96 1.63
CA SER A 79 -3.56 -1.80 2.15
C SER A 79 -3.53 -1.30 3.59
N ASP A 80 -4.44 -0.39 3.92
CA ASP A 80 -4.78 -0.04 5.30
C ASP A 80 -5.83 -1.04 5.84
N ASP A 81 -6.07 -1.02 7.16
CA ASP A 81 -6.94 -1.97 7.86
C ASP A 81 -8.42 -1.59 7.90
N ASP A 82 -8.78 -0.44 7.31
CA ASP A 82 -10.13 0.12 7.26
C ASP A 82 -10.63 0.36 5.82
N VAL A 83 -9.97 -0.25 4.83
CA VAL A 83 -10.33 -0.15 3.41
C VAL A 83 -10.94 -1.45 2.92
N TYR A 84 -12.22 -1.38 2.55
CA TYR A 84 -13.00 -2.51 2.08
C TYR A 84 -13.08 -2.54 0.56
N TYR A 85 -12.97 -3.74 -0.01
CA TYR A 85 -13.09 -3.95 -1.45
C TYR A 85 -13.70 -5.31 -1.74
N TYR A 86 -14.50 -5.37 -2.80
CA TYR A 86 -15.04 -6.64 -3.24
C TYR A 86 -13.92 -7.50 -3.84
N PRO A 87 -13.89 -8.81 -3.58
CA PRO A 87 -12.99 -9.78 -4.20
C PRO A 87 -12.79 -9.60 -5.72
N ARG A 88 -13.87 -9.32 -6.44
CA ARG A 88 -13.85 -9.08 -7.90
C ARG A 88 -13.13 -7.81 -8.30
N ASP A 89 -13.29 -6.73 -7.53
CA ASP A 89 -12.63 -5.45 -7.81
C ASP A 89 -11.12 -5.54 -7.56
N LEU A 90 -10.72 -6.30 -6.53
CA LEU A 90 -9.31 -6.54 -6.27
C LEU A 90 -8.66 -7.35 -7.39
N GLU A 91 -9.32 -8.43 -7.82
CA GLU A 91 -8.84 -9.22 -8.95
C GLU A 91 -8.71 -8.36 -10.21
N PHE A 92 -9.71 -7.53 -10.51
CA PHE A 92 -9.65 -6.59 -11.63
C PHE A 92 -8.46 -5.62 -11.50
N ALA A 93 -8.27 -5.01 -10.33
CA ALA A 93 -7.15 -4.09 -10.09
C ALA A 93 -5.79 -4.78 -10.21
N PHE A 94 -5.67 -6.02 -9.72
CA PHE A 94 -4.46 -6.84 -9.90
C PHE A 94 -4.19 -7.10 -11.39
N GLN A 95 -5.22 -7.48 -12.16
CA GLN A 95 -5.08 -7.73 -13.59
C GLN A 95 -4.68 -6.46 -14.36
N ALA A 96 -5.24 -5.30 -13.98
CA ALA A 96 -4.84 -4.01 -14.53
C ALA A 96 -3.37 -3.68 -14.23
N TRP A 97 -2.92 -3.89 -12.98
CA TRP A 97 -1.51 -3.74 -12.61
C TRP A 97 -0.61 -4.71 -13.39
N ARG A 98 -0.98 -5.98 -13.48
CA ARG A 98 -0.20 -7.02 -14.14
C ARG A 98 0.02 -6.70 -15.62
N ARG A 99 -1.01 -6.16 -16.29
CA ARG A 99 -0.97 -5.86 -17.72
C ARG A 99 -0.37 -4.49 -18.05
N PHE A 100 -0.64 -3.47 -17.25
CA PHE A 100 -0.34 -2.07 -17.60
C PHE A 100 0.45 -1.29 -16.53
N GLY A 101 0.55 -1.84 -15.31
CA GLY A 101 1.01 -1.12 -14.12
C GLY A 101 2.26 -1.68 -13.45
N ARG A 102 2.93 -2.71 -13.98
CA ARG A 102 4.09 -3.34 -13.31
C ARG A 102 5.22 -2.36 -12.94
N ARG A 103 5.37 -1.26 -13.69
CA ARG A 103 6.37 -0.20 -13.49
C ARG A 103 5.81 1.03 -12.76
N ARG A 104 4.59 0.95 -12.23
CA ARG A 104 3.79 2.09 -11.75
C ARG A 104 3.13 1.73 -10.43
N LEU A 105 2.95 2.72 -9.55
CA LEU A 105 2.01 2.56 -8.44
C LEU A 105 0.59 2.55 -9.01
N THR A 106 -0.16 1.47 -8.78
CA THR A 106 -1.48 1.25 -9.41
C THR A 106 -2.54 1.07 -8.34
N GLY A 107 -3.58 1.89 -8.30
CA GLY A 107 -4.59 1.83 -7.24
C GLY A 107 -5.83 2.64 -7.53
N ALA A 108 -6.74 2.69 -6.56
CA ALA A 108 -8.09 3.24 -6.76
C ALA A 108 -8.26 4.70 -6.32
N MET A 109 -7.36 5.21 -5.49
CA MET A 109 -7.55 6.46 -4.79
C MET A 109 -6.53 7.51 -5.22
N ALA A 110 -6.95 8.38 -6.16
CA ALA A 110 -6.10 9.42 -6.71
C ALA A 110 -5.95 10.64 -5.78
N ARG A 111 -4.79 11.28 -5.90
CA ARG A 111 -4.47 12.58 -5.31
C ARG A 111 -3.80 13.47 -6.35
N CYS A 112 -3.95 14.76 -6.13
CA CYS A 112 -3.52 15.79 -7.04
C CYS A 112 -2.54 16.71 -6.32
N THR A 113 -1.52 17.15 -7.05
CA THR A 113 -0.63 18.23 -6.63
C THR A 113 -0.79 19.43 -7.54
N GLY A 114 -0.42 20.60 -7.04
CA GLY A 114 -0.35 21.82 -7.85
C GLY A 114 0.33 22.94 -7.07
N VAL A 115 0.79 23.95 -7.79
CA VAL A 115 1.37 25.15 -7.17
C VAL A 115 0.24 26.07 -6.76
N GLY A 116 0.19 26.41 -5.47
CA GLY A 116 -0.75 27.36 -4.90
C GLY A 116 -0.45 28.80 -5.31
N LYS A 117 -1.36 29.72 -4.93
CA LYS A 117 -1.19 31.16 -5.21
C LYS A 117 0.05 31.77 -4.55
N ASN A 118 0.55 31.16 -3.48
CA ASN A 118 1.76 31.55 -2.77
C ASN A 118 3.05 30.98 -3.39
N GLY A 119 2.96 30.22 -4.49
CA GLY A 119 4.10 29.58 -5.14
C GLY A 119 4.52 28.25 -4.51
N GLU A 120 3.84 27.79 -3.45
CA GLU A 120 4.15 26.53 -2.78
C GLU A 120 3.37 25.35 -3.36
N TRP A 121 3.96 24.16 -3.30
CA TRP A 121 3.27 22.93 -3.67
C TRP A 121 2.18 22.58 -2.67
N GLN A 122 1.00 22.20 -3.21
CA GLN A 122 -0.16 21.81 -2.42
C GLN A 122 -0.55 20.37 -2.75
N TYR A 123 -0.71 19.55 -1.71
CA TYR A 123 -1.34 18.23 -1.78
C TYR A 123 -2.85 18.38 -1.60
N ARG A 124 -3.66 17.75 -2.46
CA ARG A 124 -5.12 17.83 -2.40
C ARG A 124 -5.82 16.59 -2.95
N MET A 125 -7.08 16.42 -2.56
CA MET A 125 -8.00 15.57 -3.30
C MET A 125 -8.18 16.11 -4.71
N CYS A 126 -8.26 15.21 -5.68
CA CYS A 126 -8.56 15.60 -7.05
C CYS A 126 -10.01 16.09 -7.13
N ALA A 127 -10.23 17.21 -7.85
CA ALA A 127 -11.57 17.70 -8.11
C ALA A 127 -12.36 16.67 -8.95
N ARG A 128 -13.69 16.63 -8.78
CA ARG A 128 -14.54 15.85 -9.68
C ARG A 128 -14.33 16.34 -11.11
N GLY A 129 -14.03 15.41 -12.02
CA GLY A 129 -13.75 15.74 -13.42
C GLY A 129 -12.36 16.36 -13.65
N ALA A 130 -11.43 16.29 -12.69
CA ALA A 130 -10.05 16.67 -12.94
C ALA A 130 -9.45 15.80 -14.06
N ASP A 131 -8.86 16.46 -15.07
CA ASP A 131 -8.22 15.81 -16.22
C ASP A 131 -6.88 15.16 -15.88
N ALA A 132 -6.30 15.47 -14.72
CA ALA A 132 -4.99 14.97 -14.31
C ALA A 132 -4.96 14.64 -12.82
N TYR A 133 -4.20 13.60 -12.49
CA TYR A 133 -3.81 13.21 -11.15
C TYR A 133 -2.30 12.94 -11.14
N SER A 134 -1.66 13.09 -9.99
CA SER A 134 -0.20 12.92 -9.87
C SER A 134 0.22 11.84 -8.89
N MET A 135 -0.71 11.35 -8.06
CA MET A 135 -0.42 10.37 -7.01
C MET A 135 -1.56 9.37 -6.83
N ILE A 136 -1.22 8.18 -6.34
CA ILE A 136 -2.14 7.16 -5.84
C ILE A 136 -1.77 6.87 -4.39
N ILE A 137 -2.73 6.93 -3.46
CA ILE A 137 -2.46 6.61 -2.06
C ILE A 137 -2.27 5.10 -1.85
N THR A 138 -1.43 4.71 -0.90
CA THR A 138 -1.03 3.30 -0.67
C THR A 138 -1.98 2.54 0.27
N ASN A 139 -3.19 3.06 0.48
CA ASN A 139 -4.24 2.39 1.24
C ASN A 139 -4.95 1.28 0.45
N LEU A 140 -4.80 1.31 -0.89
CA LEU A 140 -5.23 0.28 -1.84
C LEU A 140 -4.45 0.46 -3.14
N ALA A 141 -3.19 0.01 -3.13
CA ALA A 141 -2.32 0.14 -4.30
C ALA A 141 -1.41 -1.07 -4.50
N PHE A 142 -1.41 -1.59 -5.72
CA PHE A 142 -0.42 -2.54 -6.18
C PHE A 142 0.89 -1.85 -6.52
N VAL A 143 1.98 -2.44 -6.03
CA VAL A 143 3.35 -2.02 -6.28
C VAL A 143 4.21 -3.25 -6.57
N HIS A 144 5.27 -3.07 -7.35
CA HIS A 144 6.27 -4.13 -7.53
C HIS A 144 7.21 -4.19 -6.32
N VAL A 145 7.55 -5.40 -5.85
CA VAL A 145 8.43 -5.61 -4.67
C VAL A 145 9.77 -4.87 -4.77
N ALA A 146 10.35 -4.80 -5.97
CA ALA A 146 11.58 -4.03 -6.23
C ALA A 146 11.51 -2.54 -5.81
N PHE A 147 10.34 -1.91 -5.83
CA PHE A 147 10.20 -0.54 -5.32
C PHE A 147 10.25 -0.47 -3.79
N LEU A 148 9.74 -1.50 -3.10
CA LEU A 148 9.84 -1.63 -1.65
C LEU A 148 11.29 -1.90 -1.22
N GLU A 149 12.01 -2.71 -1.99
CA GLU A 149 13.44 -2.98 -1.80
C GLU A 149 14.26 -1.70 -1.97
N TYR A 150 14.05 -0.93 -3.05
CA TYR A 150 14.74 0.35 -3.23
C TYR A 150 14.38 1.35 -2.14
N TYR A 151 13.08 1.47 -1.79
CA TYR A 151 12.62 2.32 -0.69
C TYR A 151 13.29 1.99 0.64
N SER A 152 13.67 0.73 0.85
CA SER A 152 14.29 0.23 2.08
C SER A 152 15.81 0.10 1.99
N SER A 153 16.42 0.54 0.89
CA SER A 153 17.87 0.50 0.67
C SER A 153 18.63 1.51 1.53
N ASP A 154 19.96 1.40 1.52
CA ASP A 154 20.89 2.33 2.16
C ASP A 154 21.16 3.60 1.33
N ASP A 155 20.40 3.83 0.25
CA ASP A 155 20.45 5.10 -0.47
C ASP A 155 20.18 6.26 0.52
N PRO A 156 21.08 7.26 0.62
CA PRO A 156 20.92 8.35 1.58
C PRO A 156 19.59 9.09 1.47
N THR A 157 19.08 9.23 0.24
CA THR A 157 17.77 9.86 -0.03
C THR A 157 16.65 9.03 0.57
N MET A 158 16.72 7.70 0.43
CA MET A 158 15.71 6.80 0.97
C MET A 158 15.76 6.77 2.51
N ALA A 159 16.96 6.80 3.10
CA ALA A 159 17.12 6.93 4.54
C ALA A 159 16.47 8.22 5.08
N MET A 160 16.76 9.37 4.45
CA MET A 160 16.15 10.66 4.81
C MET A 160 14.62 10.66 4.65
N ILE A 161 14.10 10.05 3.58
CA ILE A 161 12.64 9.96 3.38
C ILE A 161 12.00 9.09 4.46
N ARG A 162 12.58 7.92 4.79
CA ARG A 162 12.06 7.04 5.85
C ARG A 162 12.06 7.74 7.20
N GLU A 163 13.11 8.49 7.52
CA GLU A 163 13.19 9.33 8.72
C GLU A 163 12.10 10.39 8.74
N HIS A 164 11.89 11.11 7.64
CA HIS A 164 10.81 12.09 7.52
C HIS A 164 9.42 11.47 7.74
N VAL A 165 9.17 10.27 7.20
CA VAL A 165 7.93 9.52 7.42
C VAL A 165 7.76 9.15 8.89
N ASP A 166 8.84 8.74 9.55
CA ASP A 166 8.82 8.38 10.97
C ASP A 166 8.56 9.60 11.87
N ASP A 167 9.18 10.74 11.58
CA ASP A 167 9.05 11.97 12.35
C ASP A 167 7.65 12.60 12.24
N ASN A 168 7.01 12.44 11.08
CA ASN A 168 5.69 13.03 10.80
C ASN A 168 4.54 12.03 10.98
N LEU A 169 4.84 10.74 11.13
CA LEU A 169 3.85 9.64 11.10
C LEU A 169 2.86 9.79 9.93
N ASN A 170 3.38 10.15 8.75
CA ASN A 170 2.61 10.44 7.54
C ASN A 170 3.50 10.35 6.29
N CYS A 171 2.92 10.56 5.11
CA CYS A 171 3.60 10.75 3.82
C CYS A 171 4.34 9.53 3.24
N GLU A 172 4.10 8.32 3.76
CA GLU A 172 4.66 7.09 3.20
C GLU A 172 4.10 6.80 1.79
N ASP A 173 2.86 7.24 1.55
CA ASP A 173 2.21 7.18 0.24
C ASP A 173 2.85 8.15 -0.78
N ILE A 174 3.15 9.38 -0.37
CA ILE A 174 3.88 10.37 -1.17
C ILE A 174 5.27 9.84 -1.49
N ALA A 175 5.97 9.29 -0.50
CA ALA A 175 7.28 8.67 -0.68
C ALA A 175 7.24 7.55 -1.72
N MET A 176 6.24 6.67 -1.68
CA MET A 176 6.12 5.58 -2.65
C MET A 176 5.80 6.08 -4.07
N ASN A 177 5.00 7.14 -4.20
CA ASN A 177 4.80 7.81 -5.49
C ASN A 177 6.11 8.42 -6.02
N TYR A 178 6.89 9.07 -5.16
CA TYR A 178 8.20 9.62 -5.52
C TYR A 178 9.14 8.52 -6.02
N VAL A 179 9.30 7.43 -5.26
CA VAL A 179 10.20 6.31 -5.63
C VAL A 179 9.83 5.73 -6.99
N THR A 180 8.56 5.38 -7.18
CA THR A 180 8.11 4.74 -8.42
C THR A 180 8.31 5.66 -9.62
N GLN A 181 7.90 6.92 -9.53
CA GLN A 181 8.00 7.89 -10.63
C GLN A 181 9.45 8.31 -10.92
N MET A 182 10.29 8.47 -9.90
CA MET A 182 11.70 8.80 -10.05
C MET A 182 12.44 7.71 -10.83
N LEU A 183 12.19 6.43 -10.50
CA LEU A 183 12.87 5.30 -11.11
C LEU A 183 12.39 5.00 -12.54
N THR A 184 11.10 5.15 -12.81
CA THR A 184 10.51 4.71 -14.09
C THR A 184 10.18 5.83 -15.05
N ARG A 185 10.07 7.06 -14.55
CA ARG A 185 9.54 8.23 -15.27
C ARG A 185 8.13 8.03 -15.82
N GLU A 186 7.36 7.15 -15.19
CA GLU A 186 5.96 6.88 -15.55
C GLU A 186 5.02 7.42 -14.46
N PRO A 187 3.89 8.05 -14.82
CA PRO A 187 2.90 8.50 -13.84
C PRO A 187 2.22 7.31 -13.15
N PRO A 188 1.57 7.46 -12.00
CA PRO A 188 0.83 6.36 -11.38
C PRO A 188 -0.39 5.96 -12.22
N LEU A 189 -0.93 4.77 -12.00
CA LEU A 189 -2.08 4.24 -12.74
C LEU A 189 -3.33 4.22 -11.86
N LEU A 190 -4.30 5.07 -12.16
CA LEU A 190 -5.61 5.04 -11.51
C LEU A 190 -6.46 3.92 -12.13
N VAL A 191 -6.92 2.99 -11.29
CA VAL A 191 -7.89 1.98 -11.65
C VAL A 191 -9.24 2.40 -11.07
N ARG A 192 -10.27 2.48 -11.92
CA ARG A 192 -11.64 2.71 -11.48
C ARG A 192 -12.39 1.39 -11.61
N GLY A 193 -12.93 0.90 -10.49
CA GLY A 193 -13.90 -0.18 -10.50
C GLY A 193 -15.17 0.25 -11.24
N HIS A 194 -15.97 -0.74 -11.64
CA HIS A 194 -17.28 -0.54 -12.26
C HIS A 194 -18.37 -0.31 -11.21
#